data_AF-A0A5J4KY29-F1
#
_entry.id   AF-A0A5J4KY29-F1
#
_cell.length_a   1.000
_cell.length_b   1.000
_cell.length_c   1.000
_cell.angle_alpha   90.00
_cell.angle_beta   90.00
_cell.angle_gamma   90.00
#
_symmetry.space_group_name_H-M   'P 1'
#
loop_
_entity.id
_entity.type
_entity.pdbx_description
1 polymer ?
#
loop_
_entity_poly.entity_id
_entity_poly.type
_entity_poly.pdbx_seq_one_letter_code
_entity_poly.pdbx_strand_id
1 'polypeptide(L)' 'MFWGNHGWGMGFGAIFMVLFWVLVILGVIYLVQLIAKGQKRETGTDTALDIIRKRYAKGEITKEEFEKLRDDLTKT' A
#
# COMPACT_ATOMS: atom_id res chain seq x y z
N MET A 1 28.26 -1.48 -50.36
CA MET A 1 26.94 -1.19 -50.96
C MET A 1 25.91 -2.04 -50.23
N PHE A 2 24.79 -1.43 -49.80
CA PHE A 2 23.62 -2.02 -49.13
C PHE A 2 23.91 -2.52 -47.69
N TRP A 3 23.64 -1.83 -46.57
CA TRP A 3 22.43 -1.12 -46.09
C TRP A 3 21.13 -1.90 -46.30
N GLY A 4 20.53 -2.33 -45.18
CA GLY A 4 19.10 -2.61 -45.08
C GLY A 4 18.72 -4.05 -44.75
N ASN A 5 18.04 -4.21 -43.60
CA ASN A 5 16.88 -5.09 -43.42
C ASN A 5 16.99 -6.45 -42.69
N HIS A 6 17.83 -6.60 -41.65
CA HIS A 6 17.72 -7.76 -40.74
C HIS A 6 17.42 -7.40 -39.26
N GLY A 7 17.15 -6.13 -38.94
CA GLY A 7 16.97 -5.66 -37.55
C GLY A 7 15.54 -5.46 -37.06
N TRP A 8 14.54 -5.48 -37.95
CA TRP A 8 13.17 -5.05 -37.61
C TRP A 8 12.29 -6.10 -36.92
N GLY A 9 12.65 -7.40 -36.98
CA GLY A 9 11.89 -8.46 -36.31
C GLY A 9 12.33 -8.78 -34.88
N MET A 10 13.61 -8.53 -34.56
CA MET A 10 14.20 -8.96 -33.28
C MET A 10 14.09 -7.90 -32.16
N GLY A 11 13.96 -6.62 -32.53
CA GLY A 11 13.74 -5.53 -31.56
C GLY A 11 12.31 -5.45 -31.04
N PHE A 12 11.30 -5.76 -31.87
CA PHE A 12 9.90 -5.69 -31.47
C PHE A 12 9.55 -6.70 -30.36
N GLY A 13 10.10 -7.92 -30.42
CA GLY A 13 9.93 -8.91 -29.36
C GLY A 13 10.57 -8.50 -28.04
N ALA A 14 11.77 -7.92 -28.09
CA ALA A 14 12.47 -7.42 -26.90
C ALA A 14 11.71 -6.24 -26.26
N ILE A 15 11.20 -5.31 -27.08
CA ILE A 15 10.39 -4.19 -26.61
C ILE A 15 9.09 -4.69 -25.97
N PHE A 16 8.38 -5.63 -26.61
CA PHE A 16 7.16 -6.21 -26.06
C PHE A 16 7.41 -6.92 -24.73
N MET A 17 8.51 -7.65 -24.60
CA MET A 17 8.89 -8.33 -23.36
C MET A 17 9.13 -7.33 -22.22
N VAL A 18 9.85 -6.24 -22.49
CA VAL A 18 10.08 -5.17 -21.49
C VAL A 18 8.76 -4.49 -21.13
N LEU A 19 7.93 -4.15 -22.11
CA LEU A 19 6.61 -3.56 -21.90
C LEU A 19 5.71 -4.45 -21.04
N PHE A 20 5.71 -5.76 -21.30
CA PHE A 20 4.98 -6.75 -20.52
C PHE A 20 5.44 -6.75 -19.06
N TRP A 21 6.75 -6.80 -18.80
CA TRP A 21 7.29 -6.74 -17.44
C TRP A 21 6.95 -5.43 -16.72
N VAL A 22 7.03 -4.29 -17.41
CA VAL A 22 6.63 -2.98 -16.85
C VAL A 22 5.15 -3.00 -16.48
N LEU A 23 4.28 -3.54 -17.33
CA LEU A 23 2.84 -3.64 -17.09
C LEU A 23 2.54 -4.56 -15.90
N VAL A 24 3.24 -5.70 -15.79
CA VAL A 24 3.15 -6.60 -14.64
C VAL A 24 3.55 -5.88 -13.35
N ILE A 25 4.68 -5.16 -13.34
CA ILE A 25 5.15 -4.41 -12.17
C ILE A 25 4.13 -3.34 -11.77
N LEU A 26 3.61 -2.57 -12.74
CA LEU A 26 2.57 -1.57 -12.50
C LEU A 26 1.30 -2.22 -11.94
N GLY A 27 0.91 -3.38 -12.46
CA GLY A 27 -0.22 -4.15 -11.95
C GLY A 27 -0.04 -4.59 -10.49
N VAL A 28 1.15 -5.10 -10.14
CA VAL A 28 1.48 -5.47 -8.76
C VAL A 28 1.48 -4.26 -7.84
N ILE A 29 2.12 -3.16 -8.24
CA ILE A 29 2.14 -1.91 -7.46
C ILE A 29 0.71 -1.39 -7.26
N TYR A 30 -0.12 -1.39 -8.30
CA TYR A 30 -1.51 -0.96 -8.21
C TYR A 30 -2.33 -1.85 -7.28
N LEU A 31 -2.16 -3.18 -7.34
CA LEU A 31 -2.85 -4.13 -6.48
C LEU A 31 -2.45 -3.93 -5.00
N VAL A 32 -1.15 -3.81 -4.73
CA VAL A 32 -0.63 -3.51 -3.40
C VAL A 32 -1.14 -2.16 -2.92
N GLN A 33 -1.16 -1.15 -3.78
CA GLN A 33 -1.67 0.18 -3.44
C GLN A 33 -3.18 0.17 -3.18
N LEU A 34 -3.95 -0.68 -3.86
CA LEU A 34 -5.39 -0.84 -3.64
C LEU A 34 -5.65 -1.48 -2.27
N ILE A 35 -4.89 -2.53 -1.92
CA ILE A 35 -4.96 -3.20 -0.60
C ILE A 35 -4.50 -2.24 0.50
N ALA A 36 -3.37 -1.56 0.30
CA ALA A 36 -2.84 -0.58 1.25
C ALA A 36 -3.75 0.64 1.40
N LYS A 37 -4.41 1.11 0.32
CA LYS A 37 -5.44 2.16 0.40
C LYS A 37 -6.73 1.66 1.04
N GLY A 38 -7.06 0.38 0.90
CA GLY A 38 -8.15 -0.27 1.62
C GLY A 38 -7.91 -0.24 3.13
N GLN A 39 -6.68 -0.55 3.56
CA GLN A 39 -6.26 -0.39 4.95
C GLN A 39 -6.18 1.08 5.40
N LYS A 40 -6.03 2.03 4.46
CA LYS A 40 -6.00 3.47 4.76
C LYS A 40 -7.38 4.11 4.93
N ARG A 41 -8.48 3.37 4.77
CA ARG A 41 -9.86 3.90 4.93
C ARG A 41 -10.46 3.67 6.33
N GLU A 42 -9.79 2.93 7.22
CA GLU A 42 -10.16 2.80 8.65
C GLU A 42 -9.25 3.62 9.60
N THR A 43 -8.43 4.52 9.05
CA THR A 43 -7.35 5.19 9.81
C THR A 43 -7.81 6.26 10.79
N GLY A 44 -9.10 6.48 10.99
CA GLY A 44 -9.58 7.29 12.11
C GLY A 44 -9.47 6.51 13.41
N THR A 45 -10.11 5.35 13.44
CA THR A 45 -10.28 4.52 14.63
C THR A 45 -9.02 3.72 14.95
N ASP A 46 -8.37 3.10 13.96
CA ASP A 46 -7.13 2.35 14.20
C ASP A 46 -5.97 3.25 14.63
N THR A 47 -5.84 4.45 14.04
CA THR A 47 -4.80 5.40 14.46
C THR A 47 -5.08 5.93 15.86
N ALA A 48 -6.34 6.24 16.19
CA ALA A 48 -6.70 6.67 17.54
C ALA A 48 -6.47 5.56 18.57
N LEU A 49 -6.85 4.32 18.26
CA LEU A 49 -6.59 3.14 19.09
C LEU A 49 -5.10 2.87 19.29
N ASP A 50 -4.28 3.03 18.25
CA ASP A 50 -2.83 2.81 18.32
C ASP A 50 -2.13 3.92 19.14
N ILE A 51 -2.61 5.17 19.02
CA ILE A 51 -2.14 6.29 19.85
C ILE A 51 -2.45 6.06 21.33
N ILE A 52 -3.69 5.66 21.69
CA ILE A 52 -4.03 5.41 23.10
C ILE A 52 -3.28 4.19 23.64
N ARG A 53 -3.10 3.13 22.84
CA ARG A 53 -2.34 1.94 23.26
C ARG A 53 -0.88 2.29 23.59
N LYS A 54 -0.26 3.15 22.78
CA LYS A 54 1.11 3.60 22.99
C LYS A 54 1.28 4.42 24.28
N ARG A 55 0.28 5.23 24.65
CA ARG A 55 0.31 6.01 25.91
C ARG A 55 0.04 5.14 27.14
N TYR A 56 -0.83 4.14 27.03
CA TYR A 56 -1.04 3.14 28.07
C TYR A 56 0.23 2.34 28.35
N ALA A 57 0.95 1.91 27.30
CA ALA A 57 2.23 1.22 27.43
C ALA A 57 3.33 2.08 28.09
N LYS A 58 3.26 3.40 27.94
CA LYS A 58 4.13 4.35 28.64
C LYS A 58 3.69 4.63 30.07
N GLY A 59 2.52 4.16 30.49
CA GLY A 59 1.91 4.50 31.78
C GLY A 59 1.42 5.94 31.89
N GLU A 60 1.28 6.67 30.77
CA GLU A 60 0.78 8.05 30.74
C GLU A 60 -0.74 8.14 30.97
N ILE A 61 -1.45 7.03 30.81
CA ILE A 61 -2.90 6.91 31.04
C ILE A 61 -3.20 5.62 31.79
N THR A 62 -4.20 5.70 32.65
CA THR A 62 -4.69 4.60 33.48
C THR A 62 -5.56 3.63 32.69
N LYS A 63 -5.80 2.45 33.26
CA LYS A 63 -6.66 1.43 32.61
C LYS A 63 -8.08 1.95 32.42
N GLU A 64 -8.63 2.69 33.40
CA GLU A 64 -9.98 3.24 33.29
C GLU A 64 -10.10 4.26 32.13
N GLU A 65 -9.08 5.09 31.93
CA GLU A 65 -9.03 6.07 30.84
C GLU A 65 -8.89 5.38 29.47
N PHE A 66 -8.07 4.34 29.38
CA PHE A 66 -7.92 3.54 28.17
C PHE A 66 -9.24 2.88 27.76
N GLU A 67 -9.98 2.31 28.73
CA GLU A 67 -11.26 1.66 28.43
C GLU A 67 -12.34 2.65 27.99
N LYS A 68 -12.42 3.84 28.60
CA LYS A 68 -13.34 4.89 28.15
C LYS A 68 -13.05 5.35 26.72
N LEU A 69 -11.78 5.64 26.42
CA LEU A 69 -11.37 6.08 25.08
C LEU A 69 -11.61 5.01 24.03
N ARG A 70 -11.36 3.73 24.38
CA ARG A 70 -11.67 2.60 23.50
C ARG A 70 -13.17 2.51 23.20
N ASP A 71 -14.02 2.60 24.22
CA ASP A 71 -15.48 2.49 24.08
C ASP A 71 -16.05 3.62 23.21
N ASP A 72 -15.59 4.87 23.45
CA ASP A 72 -15.98 6.06 22.67
C ASP A 72 -15.57 5.94 21.19
N LEU A 73 -14.37 5.44 20.91
CA LEU A 73 -13.87 5.23 19.55
C LEU A 73 -14.58 4.08 18.81
N THR A 74 -15.09 3.08 19.53
CA THR A 74 -15.87 1.97 18.93
C THR A 74 -17.36 2.27 18.74
N LYS A 75 -17.91 3.29 19.41
CA LYS A 75 -19.32 3.69 19.31
C LYS A 75 -19.62 4.73 18.24
N THR A 76 -18.62 5.20 17.50
CA THR A 76 -18.75 6.16 16.39
C THR A 76 -18.78 5.43 15.06
#